data_AF-A0A945F041-F1
#
_entry.id   AF-A0A945F041-F1
#
_cell.length_a   1.000
_cell.length_b   1.000
_cell.length_c   1.000
_cell.angle_alpha   90.00
_cell.angle_beta   90.00
_cell.angle_gamma   90.00
#
_symmetry.space_group_name_H-M   'P 1'
#
loop_
_entity.id
_entity.type
_entity.pdbx_description
1 polymer ?
#
loop_
_entity_poly.entity_id
_entity_poly.type
_entity_poly.pdbx_seq_one_letter_code
_entity_poly.pdbx_strand_id
1 'polypeptide(L)'
;MAKKKELDREKLSWYLRLITLGDRFSYQDFFDRFKKGFVEFLIVFFGVLVSFSVEQQGENFGDRESNIDNLIGLRDELIDMHEYTLEYIGQNEWVTEMYYEQYLRWDQDNDSVFINYESDEGFHYAPMTYYTNRDAFNPPRVVYDAIKLDGTFRFLGSDIGRMINNNYDGTDLKYLITNTDKEEKGFIDDFSYRLGHQWVFDLKEIDVEDTAFWVSNRKYIQRDYFIKYNLFKRIELWRQIREQLEDYDANLQENIKVLNQVIAEKETEIVVVWWWFSRPSWLPASQKSEPEELQDPEPSTDP
;
A
#
# COMPACT_ATOMS: atom_id res chain seq x y z
N MET A 1 41.38 -75.83 -45.04
CA MET A 1 41.90 -74.59 -44.42
C MET A 1 40.75 -73.90 -43.68
N ALA A 2 40.86 -73.75 -42.35
CA ALA A 2 40.24 -72.68 -41.56
C ALA A 2 40.70 -72.88 -40.10
N LYS A 3 41.67 -72.08 -39.64
CA LYS A 3 42.16 -72.08 -38.25
C LYS A 3 41.09 -71.47 -37.34
N LYS A 4 40.61 -72.25 -36.38
CA LYS A 4 39.85 -71.80 -35.21
C LYS A 4 40.77 -70.90 -34.37
N LYS A 5 40.37 -69.64 -34.15
CA LYS A 5 41.13 -68.68 -33.34
C LYS A 5 40.53 -68.70 -31.93
N GLU A 6 41.14 -69.44 -31.01
CA GLU A 6 40.89 -69.29 -29.58
C GLU A 6 41.31 -67.87 -29.18
N LEU A 7 40.37 -67.12 -28.62
CA LEU A 7 40.64 -65.79 -28.06
C LEU A 7 41.23 -65.98 -26.66
N ASP A 8 42.46 -65.49 -26.46
CA ASP A 8 43.16 -65.50 -25.17
C ASP A 8 42.31 -64.88 -24.06
N ARG A 9 42.00 -65.66 -23.03
CA ARG A 9 41.16 -65.30 -21.88
C ARG A 9 41.86 -64.44 -20.81
N GLU A 10 43.10 -64.00 -21.04
CA GLU A 10 43.91 -63.27 -20.05
C GLU A 10 43.95 -61.74 -20.23
N LYS A 11 43.23 -61.15 -21.20
CA LYS A 11 43.25 -59.69 -21.46
C LYS A 11 41.91 -58.95 -21.30
N LEU A 12 40.95 -59.53 -20.59
CA LEU A 12 39.66 -58.87 -20.34
C LEU A 12 39.62 -58.22 -18.95
N SER A 13 39.32 -56.92 -18.92
CA SER A 13 39.28 -56.07 -17.73
C SER A 13 38.20 -56.52 -16.72
N TRP A 14 38.42 -56.18 -15.44
CA TRP A 14 37.54 -56.58 -14.34
C TRP A 14 36.09 -56.07 -14.47
N TYR A 15 35.85 -54.96 -15.16
CA TYR A 15 34.50 -54.42 -15.40
C TYR A 15 33.70 -55.27 -16.39
N LEU A 16 34.35 -55.92 -17.37
CA LEU A 16 33.68 -56.87 -18.28
C LEU A 16 33.28 -58.17 -17.57
N ARG A 17 34.00 -58.55 -16.50
CA ARG A 17 33.61 -59.66 -15.60
C ARG A 17 32.45 -59.29 -14.68
N LEU A 18 32.33 -58.02 -14.27
CA LEU A 18 31.22 -57.55 -13.44
C LEU A 18 29.87 -57.55 -14.19
N ILE A 19 29.91 -57.28 -15.49
CA ILE A 19 28.70 -57.22 -16.35
C ILE A 19 28.27 -58.63 -16.81
N THR A 20 29.15 -59.63 -16.74
CA THR A 20 28.88 -61.00 -17.22
C THR A 20 28.55 -62.01 -16.11
N LEU A 21 28.38 -61.56 -14.86
CA LEU A 21 28.00 -62.40 -13.71
C LEU A 21 26.48 -62.60 -13.56
N GLY A 22 25.77 -62.71 -14.68
CA GLY A 22 24.35 -63.04 -14.74
C GLY A 22 24.04 -63.82 -16.02
N ASP A 23 24.31 -65.13 -16.02
CA ASP A 23 24.11 -66.03 -17.17
C ASP A 23 22.61 -66.33 -17.47
N ARG A 24 21.74 -65.36 -17.19
CA ARG A 24 20.30 -65.31 -17.53
C ARG A 24 19.84 -63.89 -17.88
N PHE A 25 20.72 -63.04 -18.42
CA PHE A 25 20.36 -61.70 -18.84
C PHE A 25 19.77 -61.72 -20.26
N SER A 26 18.44 -61.69 -20.37
CA SER A 26 17.75 -61.51 -21.65
C SER A 26 17.73 -60.03 -22.01
N TYR A 27 18.35 -59.67 -23.13
CA TYR A 27 18.30 -58.30 -23.66
C TYR A 27 16.87 -57.83 -23.92
N GLN A 28 15.96 -58.74 -24.25
CA GLN A 28 14.54 -58.44 -24.46
C GLN A 28 13.84 -58.13 -23.13
N ASP A 29 14.06 -58.93 -22.07
CA ASP A 29 13.49 -58.66 -20.75
C ASP A 29 14.04 -57.37 -20.14
N PHE A 30 15.34 -57.10 -20.34
CA PHE A 30 15.94 -55.85 -19.89
C PHE A 30 15.34 -54.65 -20.64
N PHE A 31 15.20 -54.72 -21.96
CA PHE A 31 14.60 -53.65 -22.75
C PHE A 31 13.11 -53.46 -22.43
N ASP A 32 12.36 -54.52 -22.19
CA ASP A 32 10.94 -54.43 -21.86
C ASP A 32 10.72 -53.89 -20.45
N ARG A 33 11.55 -54.28 -19.49
CA ARG A 33 11.57 -53.68 -18.14
C ARG A 33 12.05 -52.24 -18.15
N PHE A 34 13.04 -51.91 -18.97
CA PHE A 34 13.51 -50.55 -19.17
C PHE A 34 12.45 -49.67 -19.84
N LYS A 35 11.80 -50.14 -20.91
CA LYS A 35 10.67 -49.45 -21.57
C LYS A 35 9.52 -49.24 -20.60
N LYS A 36 9.15 -50.26 -19.83
CA LYS A 36 8.08 -50.14 -18.84
C LYS A 36 8.44 -49.14 -17.75
N GLY A 37 9.63 -49.24 -17.16
CA GLY A 37 10.12 -48.29 -16.16
C GLY A 37 10.30 -46.87 -16.71
N PHE A 38 10.67 -46.72 -17.98
CA PHE A 38 10.79 -45.43 -18.66
C PHE A 38 9.43 -44.80 -18.94
N VAL A 39 8.43 -45.59 -19.36
CA VAL A 39 7.05 -45.10 -19.54
C VAL A 39 6.43 -44.72 -18.18
N GLU A 40 6.61 -45.55 -17.15
CA GLU A 40 6.18 -45.22 -15.78
C GLU A 40 6.87 -43.94 -15.27
N PHE A 41 8.17 -43.80 -15.51
CA PHE A 41 8.92 -42.58 -15.21
C PHE A 41 8.36 -41.36 -15.96
N LEU A 42 8.08 -41.46 -17.27
CA LEU A 42 7.50 -40.36 -18.04
C LEU A 42 6.12 -39.97 -17.51
N ILE A 43 5.26 -40.93 -17.19
CA ILE A 43 3.91 -40.66 -16.64
C ILE A 43 4.01 -39.89 -15.33
N VAL A 44 4.89 -40.34 -14.41
CA VAL A 44 5.10 -39.66 -13.12
C VAL A 44 5.77 -38.29 -13.32
N PHE A 45 6.80 -38.21 -14.16
CA PHE A 45 7.53 -36.99 -14.45
C PHE A 45 6.65 -35.91 -15.09
N PHE A 46 5.84 -36.28 -16.10
CA PHE A 46 4.88 -35.36 -16.70
C PHE A 46 3.76 -35.00 -15.74
N GLY A 47 3.29 -35.93 -14.90
CA GLY A 47 2.31 -35.63 -13.85
C GLY A 47 2.81 -34.56 -12.88
N VAL A 48 4.06 -34.68 -12.44
CA VAL A 48 4.73 -33.71 -11.55
C VAL A 48 5.00 -32.38 -12.26
N LEU A 49 5.46 -32.41 -13.51
CA LEU A 49 5.76 -31.19 -14.29
C LEU A 49 4.48 -30.40 -14.62
N VAL A 50 3.39 -31.08 -15.01
CA VAL A 50 2.08 -30.46 -15.21
C VAL A 50 1.56 -29.88 -13.91
N SER A 51 1.70 -30.61 -12.79
CA SER A 51 1.27 -30.11 -11.47
C SER A 51 2.03 -28.84 -11.08
N PHE A 52 3.36 -28.82 -11.23
CA PHE A 52 4.16 -27.62 -10.96
C PHE A 52 3.85 -26.47 -11.92
N SER A 53 3.58 -26.75 -13.20
CA SER A 53 3.20 -25.71 -14.17
C SER A 53 1.84 -25.11 -13.87
N VAL A 54 0.87 -25.92 -13.42
CA VAL A 54 -0.46 -25.46 -12.98
C VAL A 54 -0.33 -24.68 -11.67
N GLU A 55 0.48 -25.15 -10.73
CA GLU A 55 0.74 -24.48 -9.45
C GLU A 55 1.42 -23.12 -9.67
N GLN A 56 2.48 -23.06 -10.49
CA GLN A 56 3.19 -21.81 -10.80
C GLN A 56 2.31 -20.81 -11.56
N GLN A 57 1.47 -21.26 -12.48
CA GLN A 57 0.51 -20.37 -13.13
C GLN A 57 -0.59 -19.93 -12.15
N GLY A 58 -1.15 -20.85 -11.36
CA GLY A 58 -2.13 -20.54 -10.31
C GLY A 58 -1.62 -19.54 -9.27
N GLU A 59 -0.36 -19.65 -8.86
CA GLU A 59 0.33 -18.71 -7.96
C GLU A 59 0.43 -17.31 -8.59
N ASN A 60 0.85 -17.19 -9.85
CA ASN A 60 0.88 -15.91 -10.56
C ASN A 60 -0.52 -15.27 -10.75
N PHE A 61 -1.56 -16.08 -10.91
CA PHE A 61 -2.94 -15.60 -10.96
C PHE A 61 -3.42 -15.11 -9.59
N GLY A 62 -3.13 -15.85 -8.51
CA GLY A 62 -3.43 -15.45 -7.14
C GLY A 62 -2.71 -14.17 -6.72
N ASP A 63 -1.43 -14.02 -7.10
CA ASP A 63 -0.65 -12.80 -6.88
C ASP A 63 -1.26 -11.59 -7.61
N ARG A 64 -1.87 -11.80 -8.78
CA ARG A 64 -2.55 -10.75 -9.53
C ARG A 64 -3.86 -10.32 -8.88
N GLU A 65 -4.70 -11.27 -8.45
CA GLU A 65 -5.96 -10.99 -7.74
C GLU A 65 -5.68 -10.25 -6.43
N SER A 66 -4.73 -10.76 -5.65
CA SER A 66 -4.25 -10.11 -4.41
C SER A 66 -3.72 -8.69 -4.65
N ASN A 67 -3.04 -8.45 -5.77
CA ASN A 67 -2.57 -7.11 -6.13
C ASN A 67 -3.71 -6.14 -6.47
N ILE A 68 -4.76 -6.60 -7.16
CA ILE A 68 -5.95 -5.77 -7.45
C ILE A 68 -6.69 -5.45 -6.15
N ASP A 69 -6.88 -6.43 -5.27
CA ASP A 69 -7.52 -6.22 -3.96
C ASP A 69 -6.74 -5.23 -3.10
N ASN A 70 -5.41 -5.30 -3.10
CA ASN A 70 -4.56 -4.33 -2.40
C ASN A 70 -4.69 -2.91 -2.97
N LEU A 71 -4.78 -2.76 -4.30
CA LEU A 71 -4.99 -1.45 -4.94
C LEU A 71 -6.37 -0.88 -4.59
N ILE A 72 -7.40 -1.73 -4.58
CA ILE A 72 -8.76 -1.37 -4.16
C ILE A 72 -8.76 -0.92 -2.70
N GLY A 73 -8.16 -1.72 -1.80
CA GLY A 73 -8.08 -1.38 -0.38
C GLY A 73 -7.33 -0.08 -0.13
N LEU A 74 -6.21 0.15 -0.82
CA LEU A 74 -5.47 1.41 -0.73
C LEU A 74 -6.26 2.62 -1.26
N ARG A 75 -7.02 2.44 -2.34
CA ARG A 75 -7.89 3.48 -2.86
C ARG A 75 -8.98 3.83 -1.84
N ASP A 76 -9.63 2.82 -1.28
CA ASP A 76 -10.71 3.02 -0.31
C ASP A 76 -10.16 3.68 0.96
N GLU A 77 -8.98 3.28 1.43
CA GLU A 77 -8.30 3.98 2.54
C GLU A 77 -7.96 5.43 2.19
N LEU A 78 -7.47 5.74 0.98
CA LEU A 78 -7.23 7.13 0.57
C LEU A 78 -8.53 7.95 0.51
N ILE A 79 -9.68 7.34 0.18
CA ILE A 79 -10.99 7.99 0.25
C ILE A 79 -11.36 8.30 1.70
N ASP A 80 -11.18 7.34 2.62
CA ASP A 80 -11.42 7.55 4.05
C ASP A 80 -10.50 8.66 4.61
N MET A 81 -9.23 8.70 4.18
CA MET A 81 -8.30 9.77 4.53
C MET A 81 -8.73 11.14 4.00
N HIS A 82 -9.30 11.18 2.78
CA HIS A 82 -9.83 12.40 2.17
C HIS A 82 -11.03 12.92 2.98
N GLU A 83 -11.99 12.05 3.32
CA GLU A 83 -13.15 12.42 4.14
C GLU A 83 -12.72 12.91 5.53
N TYR A 84 -11.79 12.20 6.18
CA TYR A 84 -11.20 12.62 7.46
C TYR A 84 -10.51 14.00 7.35
N THR A 85 -9.78 14.24 6.27
CA THR A 85 -9.09 15.52 6.03
C THR A 85 -10.08 16.67 5.88
N LEU A 86 -11.18 16.47 5.13
CA LEU A 86 -12.23 17.48 4.98
C LEU A 86 -12.93 17.80 6.31
N GLU A 87 -13.23 16.79 7.12
CA GLU A 87 -13.81 16.99 8.46
C GLU A 87 -12.86 17.81 9.33
N TYR A 88 -11.56 17.46 9.33
CA TYR A 88 -10.55 18.16 10.09
C TYR A 88 -10.34 19.61 9.61
N ILE A 89 -10.41 19.87 8.30
CA ILE A 89 -10.39 21.24 7.75
C ILE A 89 -11.57 22.06 8.31
N GLY A 90 -12.78 21.50 8.30
CA GLY A 90 -13.97 22.18 8.83
C GLY A 90 -13.84 22.49 10.32
N GLN A 91 -13.35 21.54 11.11
CA GLN A 91 -13.08 21.74 12.54
C GLN A 91 -12.00 22.80 12.77
N ASN A 92 -10.90 22.73 12.02
CA ASN A 92 -9.81 23.71 12.11
C ASN A 92 -10.29 25.13 11.78
N GLU A 93 -11.11 25.30 10.74
CA GLU A 93 -11.69 26.59 10.36
C GLU A 93 -12.56 27.16 11.48
N TRP A 94 -13.47 26.33 12.03
CA TRP A 94 -14.35 26.74 13.13
C TRP A 94 -13.55 27.14 14.39
N VAL A 95 -12.59 26.32 14.82
CA VAL A 95 -11.75 26.60 15.99
C VAL A 95 -10.93 27.88 15.77
N THR A 96 -10.32 28.02 14.59
CA THR A 96 -9.50 29.18 14.24
C THR A 96 -10.32 30.46 14.29
N GLU A 97 -11.53 30.46 13.73
CA GLU A 97 -12.39 31.64 13.72
C GLU A 97 -12.88 31.99 15.12
N MET A 98 -13.35 31.02 15.90
CA MET A 98 -13.77 31.21 17.29
C MET A 98 -12.68 31.93 18.12
N TYR A 99 -11.43 31.47 17.99
CA TYR A 99 -10.30 32.07 18.70
C TYR A 99 -9.84 33.40 18.09
N TYR A 100 -9.97 33.57 16.77
CA TYR A 100 -9.66 34.83 16.12
C TYR A 100 -10.63 35.94 16.53
N GLU A 101 -11.93 35.65 16.61
CA GLU A 101 -12.92 36.57 17.17
C GLU A 101 -12.60 36.94 18.62
N GLN A 102 -12.24 35.96 19.44
CA GLN A 102 -11.81 36.21 20.82
C GLN A 102 -10.58 37.11 20.88
N TYR A 103 -9.61 36.91 19.99
CA TYR A 103 -8.41 37.74 19.88
C TYR A 103 -8.75 39.18 19.46
N LEU A 104 -9.63 39.38 18.48
CA LEU A 104 -10.07 40.70 18.03
C LEU A 104 -10.83 41.46 19.12
N ARG A 105 -11.58 40.75 19.94
CA ARG A 105 -12.33 41.32 21.07
C ARG A 105 -11.45 41.65 22.27
N TRP A 106 -10.25 41.07 22.36
CA TRP A 106 -9.42 41.06 23.58
C TRP A 106 -9.28 42.41 24.28
N ASP A 107 -9.09 43.51 23.54
CA ASP A 107 -8.86 44.84 24.14
C ASP A 107 -10.14 45.67 24.34
N GLN A 108 -11.31 45.13 24.02
CA GLN A 108 -12.58 45.85 24.16
C GLN A 108 -12.95 46.01 25.63
N ASP A 109 -13.36 47.21 26.05
CA ASP A 109 -13.88 47.45 27.40
C ASP A 109 -15.33 46.95 27.50
N ASN A 110 -15.49 45.63 27.63
CA ASN A 110 -16.76 44.95 27.78
C ASN A 110 -16.64 43.90 28.90
N ASP A 111 -17.61 43.88 29.83
CA ASP A 111 -17.63 42.91 30.93
C ASP A 111 -17.66 41.45 30.44
N SER A 112 -18.28 41.20 29.27
CA SER A 112 -18.41 39.88 28.64
C SER A 112 -17.44 39.67 27.47
N VAL A 113 -16.30 40.38 27.44
CA VAL A 113 -15.33 40.32 26.33
C VAL A 113 -14.80 38.91 26.03
N PHE A 114 -14.75 38.05 27.04
CA PHE A 114 -14.30 36.65 26.94
C PHE A 114 -15.44 35.64 26.76
N ILE A 115 -16.68 36.10 26.59
CA ILE A 115 -17.87 35.25 26.55
C ILE A 115 -18.47 35.27 25.15
N ASN A 116 -18.63 34.09 24.57
CA ASN A 116 -19.35 33.84 23.32
C ASN A 116 -20.76 33.34 23.62
N TYR A 117 -21.62 33.42 22.60
CA TYR A 117 -22.97 32.88 22.61
C TYR A 117 -23.09 31.89 21.47
N GLU A 118 -23.41 30.63 21.79
CA GLU A 118 -23.76 29.61 20.82
C GLU A 118 -25.24 29.76 20.48
N SER A 119 -25.55 30.20 19.27
CA SER A 119 -26.94 30.49 18.89
C SER A 119 -27.78 29.24 18.73
N ASP A 120 -27.16 28.15 18.28
CA ASP A 120 -27.87 26.93 17.91
C ASP A 120 -28.27 26.13 19.15
N GLU A 121 -27.46 26.20 20.20
CA GLU A 121 -27.69 25.51 21.48
C GLU A 121 -28.21 26.45 22.58
N GLY A 122 -28.14 27.76 22.38
CA GLY A 122 -28.71 28.76 23.28
C GLY A 122 -27.95 28.93 24.60
N PHE A 123 -26.63 28.73 24.61
CA PHE A 123 -25.80 28.88 25.82
C PHE A 123 -24.63 29.84 25.63
N HIS A 124 -24.13 30.35 26.75
CA HIS A 124 -22.93 31.18 26.80
C HIS A 124 -21.73 30.37 27.27
N TYR A 125 -20.58 30.61 26.67
CA TYR A 125 -19.33 29.94 27.05
C TYR A 125 -18.13 30.87 26.86
N ALA A 126 -17.03 30.60 27.55
CA ALA A 126 -15.77 31.26 27.28
C ALA A 126 -14.92 30.40 26.33
N PRO A 127 -14.55 30.86 25.12
CA PRO A 127 -13.72 30.08 24.18
C PRO A 127 -12.41 29.59 24.79
N MET A 128 -11.82 30.38 25.69
CA MET A 128 -10.57 30.04 26.37
C MET A 128 -10.70 28.86 27.35
N THR A 129 -11.92 28.42 27.69
CA THR A 129 -12.18 27.18 28.45
C THR A 129 -11.61 25.97 27.71
N TYR A 130 -11.71 25.96 26.39
CA TYR A 130 -11.26 24.86 25.54
C TYR A 130 -9.79 25.01 25.11
N TYR A 131 -9.05 25.97 25.68
CA TYR A 131 -7.70 26.26 25.21
C TYR A 131 -6.73 25.10 25.44
N THR A 132 -6.98 24.21 26.38
CA THR A 132 -6.11 23.05 26.59
C THR A 132 -6.50 21.85 25.72
N ASN A 133 -7.59 21.96 24.95
CA ASN A 133 -7.98 20.91 24.00
C ASN A 133 -6.94 20.82 22.88
N ARG A 134 -6.72 19.58 22.44
CA ARG A 134 -5.78 19.23 21.39
C ARG A 134 -6.33 18.04 20.64
N ASP A 135 -6.31 18.14 19.32
CA ASP A 135 -6.70 17.05 18.44
C ASP A 135 -5.66 16.90 17.35
N ALA A 136 -4.79 15.90 17.51
CA ALA A 136 -3.71 15.67 16.57
C ALA A 136 -4.25 15.00 15.31
N PHE A 137 -3.88 15.52 14.14
CA PHE A 137 -4.25 14.95 12.86
C PHE A 137 -3.71 13.52 12.74
N ASN A 138 -4.58 12.54 12.58
CA ASN A 138 -4.22 11.12 12.56
C ASN A 138 -5.16 10.33 11.65
N PRO A 139 -4.96 10.42 10.31
CA PRO A 139 -5.81 9.74 9.33
C PRO A 139 -5.63 8.21 9.38
N PRO A 140 -6.61 7.44 8.85
CA PRO A 140 -6.53 5.97 8.79
C PRO A 140 -5.34 5.49 7.94
N ARG A 141 -4.79 4.32 8.31
CA ARG A 141 -3.56 3.73 7.72
C ARG A 141 -3.50 2.20 7.84
N VAL A 142 -4.64 1.56 8.09
CA VAL A 142 -4.78 0.14 8.39
C VAL A 142 -4.36 -0.73 7.21
N VAL A 143 -4.86 -0.43 6.01
CA VAL A 143 -4.56 -1.18 4.79
C VAL A 143 -3.10 -1.00 4.42
N TYR A 144 -2.60 0.24 4.40
CA TYR A 144 -1.19 0.52 4.13
C TYR A 144 -0.24 -0.25 5.06
N ASP A 145 -0.51 -0.23 6.37
CA ASP A 145 0.32 -0.94 7.35
C ASP A 145 0.24 -2.46 7.16
N ALA A 146 -0.95 -3.00 6.86
CA ALA A 146 -1.14 -4.43 6.62
C ALA A 146 -0.33 -4.93 5.43
N ILE A 147 -0.46 -4.27 4.26
CA ILE A 147 0.23 -4.71 3.03
C ILE A 147 1.76 -4.50 3.09
N LYS A 148 2.21 -3.55 3.91
CA LYS A 148 3.64 -3.33 4.17
C LYS A 148 4.19 -4.42 5.08
N LEU A 149 3.42 -4.84 6.07
CA LEU A 149 3.81 -5.89 7.02
C LEU A 149 3.84 -7.27 6.37
N ASP A 150 2.85 -7.60 5.55
CA ASP A 150 2.77 -8.91 4.86
C ASP A 150 3.66 -9.00 3.61
N GLY A 151 4.28 -7.88 3.21
CA GLY A 151 5.23 -7.80 2.10
C GLY A 151 4.58 -7.76 0.71
N THR A 152 3.26 -7.68 0.63
CA THR A 152 2.53 -7.56 -0.64
C THR A 152 2.66 -6.18 -1.28
N PHE A 153 3.10 -5.16 -0.52
CA PHE A 153 3.44 -3.83 -1.03
C PHE A 153 4.38 -3.85 -2.24
N ARG A 154 5.27 -4.85 -2.33
CA ARG A 154 6.21 -5.02 -3.46
C ARG A 154 5.50 -5.27 -4.80
N PHE A 155 4.25 -5.70 -4.78
CA PHE A 155 3.48 -6.04 -5.98
C PHE A 155 2.82 -4.83 -6.65
N LEU A 156 2.78 -3.68 -5.97
CA LEU A 156 2.19 -2.44 -6.51
C LEU A 156 2.98 -1.86 -7.70
N GLY A 157 4.24 -2.27 -7.87
CA GLY A 157 5.15 -1.66 -8.84
C GLY A 157 5.78 -0.37 -8.31
N SER A 158 6.84 0.11 -8.98
CA SER A 158 7.69 1.18 -8.46
C SER A 158 7.00 2.54 -8.36
N ASP A 159 6.17 2.91 -9.35
CA ASP A 159 5.55 4.24 -9.39
C ASP A 159 4.40 4.35 -8.39
N ILE A 160 3.51 3.35 -8.35
CA ILE A 160 2.42 3.29 -7.37
C ILE A 160 2.97 3.09 -5.96
N GLY A 161 3.96 2.21 -5.79
CA GLY A 161 4.63 2.03 -4.49
C GLY A 161 5.23 3.35 -3.97
N ARG A 162 5.90 4.15 -4.82
CA ARG A 162 6.43 5.45 -4.41
C ARG A 162 5.31 6.44 -4.06
N MET A 163 4.27 6.54 -4.90
CA MET A 163 3.13 7.41 -4.67
C MET A 163 2.45 7.10 -3.34
N ILE A 164 2.13 5.83 -3.09
CA ILE A 164 1.54 5.39 -1.82
C ILE A 164 2.49 5.69 -0.67
N ASN A 165 3.77 5.32 -0.74
CA ASN A 165 4.71 5.61 0.34
C ASN A 165 4.75 7.11 0.70
N ASN A 166 4.75 8.00 -0.30
CA ASN A 166 4.74 9.44 -0.05
C ASN A 166 3.47 9.94 0.67
N ASN A 167 2.31 9.32 0.49
CA ASN A 167 1.08 9.73 1.19
C ASN A 167 1.07 9.38 2.68
N TYR A 168 1.67 8.23 3.03
CA TYR A 168 1.59 7.65 4.38
C TYR A 168 2.88 7.88 5.20
N ASP A 169 4.04 7.89 4.56
CA ASP A 169 5.36 8.06 5.19
C ASP A 169 6.09 9.33 4.71
N GLY A 170 5.47 10.13 3.84
CA GLY A 170 6.08 11.33 3.28
C GLY A 170 6.17 12.51 4.25
N THR A 171 6.74 13.60 3.75
CA THR A 171 6.99 14.81 4.54
C THR A 171 5.71 15.53 4.93
N ASP A 172 4.72 15.54 4.04
CA ASP A 172 3.55 16.41 4.19
C ASP A 172 2.68 15.94 5.36
N LEU A 173 2.33 14.64 5.39
CA LEU A 173 1.64 14.03 6.51
C LEU A 173 2.45 14.13 7.82
N LYS A 174 3.77 13.96 7.75
CA LYS A 174 4.64 14.11 8.93
C LYS A 174 4.60 15.52 9.50
N TYR A 175 4.60 16.56 8.65
CA TYR A 175 4.49 17.94 9.10
C TYR A 175 3.11 18.22 9.71
N LEU A 176 2.03 17.75 9.08
CA LEU A 176 0.67 17.85 9.64
C LEU A 176 0.57 17.25 11.04
N ILE A 177 1.04 16.00 11.22
CA ILE A 177 1.06 15.32 12.52
C ILE A 177 1.92 16.11 13.53
N THR A 178 3.11 16.57 13.13
CA THR A 178 4.02 17.27 14.03
C THR A 178 3.45 18.61 14.49
N ASN A 179 2.83 19.36 13.57
CA ASN A 179 2.28 20.68 13.84
C ASN A 179 1.03 20.59 14.74
N THR A 180 0.14 19.64 14.47
CA THR A 180 -1.09 19.40 15.24
C THR A 180 -0.86 18.70 16.58
N ASP A 181 0.24 17.96 16.75
CA ASP A 181 0.57 17.33 18.03
C ASP A 181 1.57 18.15 18.85
N LYS A 182 2.79 18.32 18.33
CA LYS A 182 3.94 18.80 19.11
C LYS A 182 3.98 20.31 19.20
N GLU A 183 3.80 21.01 18.08
CA GLU A 183 3.85 22.47 18.06
C GLU A 183 2.64 23.06 18.79
N GLU A 184 1.45 22.51 18.57
CA GLU A 184 0.24 22.89 19.32
C GLU A 184 0.39 22.66 20.83
N LYS A 185 0.99 21.52 21.24
CA LYS A 185 1.27 21.24 22.65
C LYS A 185 2.13 22.34 23.28
N GLY A 186 3.09 22.91 22.56
CA GLY A 186 3.91 24.01 23.06
C GLY A 186 3.06 25.20 23.54
N PHE A 187 2.04 25.58 22.78
CA PHE A 187 1.13 26.68 23.16
C PHE A 187 0.27 26.33 24.38
N ILE A 188 -0.19 25.08 24.48
CA ILE A 188 -0.96 24.60 25.63
C ILE A 188 -0.10 24.56 26.90
N ASP A 189 1.14 24.08 26.79
CA ASP A 189 2.08 24.01 27.89
C ASP A 189 2.46 25.42 28.37
N ASP A 190 2.67 26.38 27.46
CA ASP A 190 2.92 27.80 27.79
C ASP A 190 1.73 28.45 28.51
N PHE A 191 0.50 28.20 28.05
CA PHE A 191 -0.71 28.66 28.72
C PHE A 191 -0.82 28.08 30.13
N SER A 192 -0.67 26.76 30.27
CA SER A 192 -0.72 26.07 31.56
C SER A 192 0.38 26.55 32.50
N TYR A 193 1.58 26.80 31.97
CA TYR A 193 2.69 27.38 32.72
C TYR A 193 2.33 28.76 33.25
N ARG A 194 1.72 29.62 32.43
CA ARG A 194 1.29 30.96 32.85
C ARG A 194 0.25 30.91 33.97
N LEU A 195 -0.70 29.98 33.90
CA LEU A 195 -1.67 29.76 34.97
C LEU A 195 -0.97 29.37 36.28
N GLY A 196 -0.10 28.36 36.22
CA GLY A 196 0.54 27.77 37.40
C GLY A 196 1.69 28.59 38.01
N HIS A 197 2.25 29.56 37.29
CA HIS A 197 3.42 30.32 37.76
C HIS A 197 3.19 31.82 37.90
N GLN A 198 2.08 32.34 37.38
CA GLN A 198 1.75 33.75 37.57
C GLN A 198 0.32 33.93 38.08
N TRP A 199 -0.68 33.42 37.37
CA TRP A 199 -2.08 33.65 37.78
C TRP A 199 -2.36 33.11 39.18
N VAL A 200 -1.70 32.01 39.59
CA VAL A 200 -1.92 31.39 40.91
C VAL A 200 -1.52 32.29 42.08
N PHE A 201 -0.61 33.24 41.84
CA PHE A 201 -0.16 34.21 42.84
C PHE A 201 -0.96 35.51 42.79
N ASP A 202 -1.47 35.86 41.60
CA ASP A 202 -2.14 37.14 41.36
C ASP A 202 -3.67 37.07 41.54
N LEU A 203 -4.28 35.89 41.32
CA LEU A 203 -5.72 35.64 41.38
C LEU A 203 -6.08 34.77 42.59
N LYS A 204 -7.26 35.01 43.16
CA LYS A 204 -7.72 34.32 44.37
C LYS A 204 -8.01 32.83 44.14
N GLU A 205 -8.58 32.51 42.98
CA GLU A 205 -8.97 31.17 42.56
C GLU A 205 -8.88 31.12 41.03
N ILE A 206 -8.34 30.03 40.50
CA ILE A 206 -8.26 29.79 39.06
C ILE A 206 -9.22 28.65 38.73
N ASP A 207 -10.26 29.00 38.00
CA ASP A 207 -11.18 28.05 37.40
C ASP A 207 -11.44 28.51 35.96
N VAL A 208 -10.63 28.01 35.02
CA VAL A 208 -10.75 28.39 33.61
C VAL A 208 -11.97 27.75 32.92
N GLU A 209 -12.61 26.77 33.56
CA GLU A 209 -13.81 26.12 33.07
C GLU A 209 -15.08 26.90 33.44
N ASP A 210 -15.04 27.69 34.52
CA ASP A 210 -16.13 28.58 34.90
C ASP A 210 -16.16 29.87 34.06
N THR A 211 -17.29 30.12 33.39
CA THR A 211 -17.53 31.37 32.66
C THR A 211 -17.45 32.60 33.58
N ALA A 212 -17.85 32.48 34.85
CA ALA A 212 -17.81 33.59 35.80
C ALA A 212 -16.38 34.00 36.17
N PHE A 213 -15.41 33.08 36.11
CA PHE A 213 -13.99 33.39 36.31
C PHE A 213 -13.49 34.40 35.26
N TRP A 214 -13.83 34.18 33.99
CA TRP A 214 -13.40 35.05 32.88
C TRP A 214 -13.97 36.46 33.01
N VAL A 215 -15.24 36.59 33.39
CA VAL A 215 -15.91 37.89 33.63
C VAL A 215 -15.28 38.61 34.82
N SER A 216 -15.11 37.90 35.94
CA SER A 216 -14.63 38.46 37.21
C SER A 216 -13.18 38.95 37.11
N ASN A 217 -12.35 38.24 36.34
CA ASN A 217 -10.92 38.52 36.22
C ASN A 217 -10.55 39.25 34.93
N ARG A 218 -11.54 39.68 34.11
CA ARG A 218 -11.29 40.21 32.76
C ARG A 218 -10.18 41.25 32.70
N LYS A 219 -10.15 42.21 33.63
CA LYS A 219 -9.21 43.35 33.59
C LYS A 219 -7.78 42.91 33.81
N TYR A 220 -7.59 41.86 34.60
CA TYR A 220 -6.29 41.24 34.82
C TYR A 220 -5.89 40.47 33.55
N ILE A 221 -6.77 39.62 33.03
CA ILE A 221 -6.53 38.78 31.84
C ILE A 221 -6.25 39.64 30.60
N GLN A 222 -6.99 40.73 30.39
CA GLN A 222 -6.76 41.67 29.28
C GLN A 222 -5.37 42.32 29.33
N ARG A 223 -4.82 42.55 30.53
CA ARG A 223 -3.46 43.09 30.73
C ARG A 223 -2.38 42.01 30.58
N ASP A 224 -2.77 40.75 30.51
CA ASP A 224 -1.85 39.64 30.27
C ASP A 224 -1.55 39.49 28.77
N TYR A 225 -0.63 40.33 28.29
CA TYR A 225 -0.17 40.27 26.90
C TYR A 225 0.52 38.97 26.54
N PHE A 226 1.01 38.19 27.50
CA PHE A 226 1.62 36.89 27.21
C PHE A 226 0.55 35.92 26.69
N ILE A 227 -0.59 35.81 27.37
CA ILE A 227 -1.69 34.94 26.92
C ILE A 227 -2.24 35.41 25.57
N LYS A 228 -2.42 36.73 25.39
CA LYS A 228 -2.87 37.28 24.11
C LYS A 228 -1.91 36.94 22.96
N TYR A 229 -0.60 37.06 23.20
CA TYR A 229 0.42 36.73 22.21
C TYR A 229 0.47 35.22 21.92
N ASN A 230 0.37 34.39 22.96
CA ASN A 230 0.30 32.94 22.83
C ASN A 230 -0.91 32.50 21.98
N LEU A 231 -2.09 33.07 22.24
CA LEU A 231 -3.30 32.88 21.43
C LEU A 231 -3.08 33.29 19.96
N PHE A 232 -2.50 34.48 19.73
CA PHE A 232 -2.18 34.95 18.38
C PHE A 232 -1.28 33.96 17.62
N LYS A 233 -0.22 33.48 18.26
CA LYS A 233 0.72 32.52 17.66
C LYS A 233 0.08 31.17 17.36
N ARG A 234 -0.83 30.72 18.21
CA ARG A 234 -1.59 29.48 17.97
C ARG A 234 -2.57 29.61 16.79
N ILE A 235 -3.24 30.76 16.66
CA ILE A 235 -4.08 31.08 15.50
C ILE A 235 -3.25 31.06 14.20
N GLU A 236 -2.04 31.63 14.21
CA GLU A 236 -1.15 31.57 13.05
C GLU A 236 -0.75 30.12 12.70
N LEU A 237 -0.48 29.27 13.71
CA LEU A 237 -0.21 27.85 13.49
C LEU A 237 -1.40 27.15 12.84
N TRP A 238 -2.62 27.37 13.33
CA TRP A 238 -3.81 26.73 12.73
C TRP A 238 -4.05 27.16 11.29
N ARG A 239 -3.81 28.44 10.95
CA ARG A 239 -3.87 28.91 9.55
C ARG A 239 -2.84 28.21 8.66
N GLN A 240 -1.63 27.98 9.16
CA GLN A 240 -0.61 27.21 8.42
C GLN A 240 -0.99 25.74 8.28
N ILE A 241 -1.58 25.14 9.32
CA ILE A 241 -2.10 23.78 9.27
C ILE A 241 -3.21 23.68 8.23
N ARG A 242 -4.12 24.67 8.13
CA ARG A 242 -5.16 24.72 7.10
C ARG A 242 -4.57 24.65 5.69
N GLU A 243 -3.57 25.47 5.38
CA GLU A 243 -2.89 25.43 4.08
C GLU A 243 -2.29 24.04 3.79
N GLN A 244 -1.64 23.42 4.80
CA GLN A 244 -1.09 22.07 4.67
C GLN A 244 -2.18 21.00 4.46
N LEU A 245 -3.34 21.13 5.09
CA LEU A 245 -4.46 20.22 4.93
C LEU A 245 -5.07 20.34 3.52
N GLU A 246 -5.21 21.56 3.00
CA GLU A 246 -5.72 21.81 1.64
C GLU A 246 -4.76 21.23 0.58
N ASP A 247 -3.45 21.39 0.76
CA ASP A 247 -2.43 20.77 -0.10
C ASP A 247 -2.46 19.23 -0.02
N TYR A 248 -2.60 18.69 1.19
CA TYR A 248 -2.70 17.25 1.42
C TYR A 248 -3.96 16.66 0.78
N ASP A 249 -5.10 17.33 0.91
CA ASP A 249 -6.37 16.96 0.30
C ASP A 249 -6.26 16.88 -1.24
N ALA A 250 -5.66 17.91 -1.85
CA ALA A 250 -5.44 17.92 -3.29
C ALA A 250 -4.58 16.74 -3.76
N ASN A 251 -3.55 16.38 -3.00
CA ASN A 251 -2.69 15.23 -3.25
C ASN A 251 -3.47 13.90 -3.13
N LEU A 252 -4.29 13.74 -2.08
CA LEU A 252 -5.16 12.56 -1.92
C LEU A 252 -6.10 12.39 -3.12
N GLN A 253 -6.76 13.47 -3.56
CA GLN A 253 -7.65 13.43 -4.72
C GLN A 253 -6.93 13.03 -6.01
N GLU A 254 -5.70 13.52 -6.23
CA GLU A 254 -4.90 13.12 -7.39
C GLU A 254 -4.55 11.63 -7.34
N ASN A 255 -4.12 11.13 -6.19
CA ASN A 255 -3.73 9.73 -6.02
C ASN A 255 -4.90 8.77 -6.13
N ILE A 256 -6.08 9.16 -5.65
CA ILE A 256 -7.33 8.40 -5.85
C ILE A 256 -7.64 8.28 -7.36
N LYS A 257 -7.47 9.35 -8.15
CA LYS A 257 -7.68 9.31 -9.60
C LYS A 257 -6.69 8.37 -10.28
N VAL A 258 -5.41 8.42 -9.88
CA VAL A 258 -4.37 7.51 -10.42
C VAL A 258 -4.69 6.06 -10.08
N LEU A 259 -5.06 5.74 -8.84
CA LEU A 259 -5.44 4.38 -8.47
C LEU A 259 -6.69 3.89 -9.22
N ASN A 260 -7.71 4.73 -9.38
CA ASN A 260 -8.89 4.39 -10.18
C ASN A 260 -8.54 4.02 -11.61
N GLN A 261 -7.63 4.77 -12.24
CA GLN A 261 -7.14 4.45 -13.59
C GLN A 261 -6.41 3.10 -13.61
N VAL A 262 -5.47 2.88 -12.70
CA VAL A 262 -4.67 1.64 -12.64
C VAL A 262 -5.53 0.42 -12.36
N ILE A 263 -6.53 0.54 -11.48
CA ILE A 263 -7.48 -0.53 -11.18
C ILE A 263 -8.29 -0.86 -12.43
N ALA A 264 -8.84 0.14 -13.13
CA ALA A 264 -9.62 -0.08 -14.35
C ALA A 264 -8.80 -0.73 -15.48
N GLU A 265 -7.54 -0.32 -15.64
CA GLU A 265 -6.60 -0.97 -16.58
C GLU A 265 -6.39 -2.44 -16.20
N LYS A 266 -6.13 -2.74 -14.92
CA LYS A 266 -5.90 -4.11 -14.45
C LYS A 266 -7.14 -5.01 -14.52
N GLU A 267 -8.34 -4.46 -14.32
CA GLU A 267 -9.61 -5.19 -14.45
C GLU A 267 -9.95 -5.54 -15.90
N THR A 268 -9.55 -4.70 -16.86
CA THR A 268 -9.81 -4.92 -18.30
C THR A 268 -8.78 -5.82 -18.98
N GLU A 269 -7.63 -6.05 -18.34
CA GLU A 269 -6.62 -7.00 -18.80
C GLU A 269 -7.17 -8.45 -18.82
N ILE A 270 -7.29 -9.01 -20.03
CA ILE A 270 -7.60 -10.42 -20.24
C ILE A 270 -6.29 -11.21 -20.17
N VAL A 271 -6.10 -12.01 -19.11
CA VAL A 271 -4.97 -12.93 -19.03
C VAL A 271 -5.35 -14.24 -19.72
N VAL A 272 -4.72 -14.49 -20.87
CA VAL A 272 -4.85 -15.75 -21.59
C VAL A 272 -3.80 -16.72 -21.06
N VAL A 273 -4.24 -17.86 -20.53
CA VAL A 273 -3.34 -18.97 -20.19
C VAL A 273 -3.14 -19.81 -21.45
N TRP A 274 -1.92 -19.89 -21.95
CA TRP A 274 -1.58 -20.75 -23.09
C TRP A 274 -0.52 -21.79 -22.74
N TRP A 275 -0.54 -22.89 -23.49
CA TRP A 275 0.38 -24.01 -23.36
C TRP A 275 1.25 -24.08 -24.60
N TRP A 276 2.56 -24.35 -24.45
CA TRP A 276 3.38 -24.81 -25.56
C TRP A 276 4.01 -26.16 -25.24
N PHE A 277 3.93 -27.08 -26.20
CA PHE A 277 4.61 -28.36 -26.12
C PHE A 277 5.82 -28.31 -27.06
N SER A 278 7.02 -28.45 -26.52
CA SER A 278 8.18 -28.74 -27.35
C SER A 278 8.01 -30.15 -27.91
N ARG A 279 8.00 -30.31 -29.24
CA ARG A 279 8.04 -31.65 -29.86
C ARG A 279 9.29 -32.37 -29.34
N PRO A 280 9.16 -33.54 -28.72
CA PRO A 280 10.31 -34.33 -28.32
C PRO A 280 11.15 -34.67 -29.56
N SER A 281 12.47 -34.57 -29.45
CA SER A 281 13.42 -34.81 -30.56
C SER A 281 13.36 -36.21 -31.17
N TRP A 282 12.62 -37.13 -30.55
CA TRP A 282 12.43 -38.52 -30.96
C TRP A 282 11.08 -38.81 -31.64
N LEU A 283 10.18 -37.82 -31.79
CA LEU A 283 8.93 -37.95 -32.54
C LEU A 283 9.17 -37.56 -34.01
N PRO A 284 9.17 -38.52 -34.96
CA PRO A 284 9.39 -38.21 -36.37
C PRO A 284 8.25 -37.34 -36.91
N ALA A 285 8.58 -36.34 -37.72
CA ALA A 285 7.59 -35.58 -38.46
C ALA A 285 6.81 -36.55 -39.37
N SER A 286 5.48 -36.50 -39.31
CA SER A 286 4.61 -37.17 -40.28
C SER A 286 5.12 -36.85 -41.69
N GLN A 287 5.58 -37.85 -42.43
CA GLN A 287 5.88 -37.69 -43.85
C GLN A 287 4.60 -37.22 -44.53
N LYS A 288 4.64 -36.01 -45.08
CA LYS A 288 3.66 -35.52 -46.04
C LYS A 288 3.77 -36.47 -47.23
N SER A 289 2.72 -37.21 -47.54
CA SER A 289 2.65 -38.00 -48.78
C SER A 289 2.92 -37.05 -49.95
N GLU A 290 3.99 -37.31 -50.70
CA GLU A 290 4.30 -36.60 -51.94
C GLU A 290 3.11 -36.74 -52.92
N PRO A 291 2.74 -35.68 -53.65
CA PRO A 291 1.76 -35.80 -54.72
C PRO A 291 2.34 -36.65 -55.85
N GLU A 292 1.55 -37.62 -56.34
CA GLU A 292 1.85 -38.37 -57.57
C GLU A 292 2.15 -37.41 -58.74
N GLU A 293 3.28 -37.62 -59.42
CA GLU A 293 3.54 -37.05 -60.73
C GLU A 293 2.46 -37.56 -61.72
N LEU A 294 1.64 -36.64 -62.22
CA LEU A 294 0.79 -36.87 -63.40
C LEU A 294 1.31 -36.01 -64.55
N GLN A 295 1.55 -36.71 -65.66
CA GLN A 295 2.21 -36.31 -66.90
C GLN A 295 1.56 -35.09 -67.59
N ASP A 296 2.40 -34.25 -68.22
CA ASP A 296 1.99 -33.31 -69.27
C ASP A 296 1.45 -34.07 -70.50
N PRO A 297 0.46 -33.50 -71.21
CA PRO A 297 0.84 -32.86 -72.47
C PRO A 297 0.06 -31.58 -72.84
N GLU A 298 0.86 -30.58 -73.24
CA GLU A 298 0.78 -29.69 -74.41
C GLU A 298 -0.36 -28.66 -74.63
N PRO A 299 -0.03 -27.55 -75.35
CA PRO A 299 -0.59 -26.22 -75.13
C PRO A 299 -1.65 -25.82 -76.16
N SER A 300 -2.46 -24.81 -75.82
CA SER A 300 -3.32 -24.12 -76.78
C SER A 300 -3.35 -22.62 -76.48
N THR A 301 -3.06 -21.89 -77.55
CA THR A 301 -2.85 -20.45 -77.76
C THR A 301 -4.10 -19.57 -77.61
N ASP A 302 -3.83 -18.33 -77.17
CA ASP A 302 -4.33 -17.03 -77.69
C ASP A 302 -5.79 -16.61 -77.49
N PRO A 303 -6.09 -15.29 -77.55
CA PRO A 303 -5.24 -14.16 -78.00
C PRO A 303 -4.92 -13.06 -76.97
#